data_AF-A0A8J7BEP2-F1
#
_entry.id   AF-A0A8J7BEP2-F1
#
_cell.length_a   1.000
_cell.length_b   1.000
_cell.length_c   1.000
_cell.angle_alpha   90.00
_cell.angle_beta   90.00
_cell.angle_gamma   90.00
#
_symmetry.space_group_name_H-M   'P 1'
#
loop_
_entity.id
_entity.type
_entity.pdbx_description
1 polymer ?
#
loop_
_entity_poly.entity_id
_entity_poly.type
_entity_poly.pdbx_seq_one_letter_code
_entity_poly.pdbx_strand_id
1 'polypeptide(L)'
;MIRTKRIEAGDWRTVENFWNANGKAFFKLPVGASIKVRYGVGFLGFDSQKQTLDGLGYKQLSVGTGSIARARMQVKVSQTTDITYDVYGGGVAVSTPEIPF
;
A
#
# COMPACT_ATOMS: atom_id res chain seq x y z
N MET A 1 -4.39 5.50 10.48
CA MET A 1 -4.68 6.87 10.00
C MET A 1 -5.15 6.83 8.55
N ILE A 2 -6.36 7.32 8.30
CA ILE A 2 -6.94 7.41 6.95
C ILE A 2 -6.24 8.49 6.13
N ARG A 3 -5.95 8.18 4.86
CA ARG A 3 -5.37 9.07 3.86
C ARG A 3 -6.08 8.88 2.54
N THR A 4 -6.20 9.96 1.77
CA THR A 4 -6.70 9.94 0.40
C THR A 4 -5.65 10.52 -0.53
N LYS A 5 -5.34 9.84 -1.64
CA LYS A 5 -4.39 10.30 -2.65
C LYS A 5 -4.94 10.06 -4.05
N ARG A 6 -4.84 11.08 -4.91
CA ARG A 6 -5.13 10.94 -6.34
C ARG A 6 -4.02 10.17 -7.02
N ILE A 7 -4.38 9.06 -7.65
CA ILE A 7 -3.46 8.16 -8.35
C ILE A 7 -3.70 8.25 -9.85
N GLU A 8 -2.66 8.62 -10.60
CA GLU A 8 -2.68 8.60 -12.06
C GLU A 8 -2.76 7.18 -12.59
N ALA A 9 -3.57 6.98 -13.63
CA ALA A 9 -3.67 5.72 -14.34
C ALA A 9 -2.35 5.27 -14.97
N GLY A 10 -2.27 3.98 -15.28
CA GLY A 10 -1.18 3.40 -16.06
C GLY A 10 -0.18 2.68 -15.17
N ASP A 11 0.75 3.39 -14.56
CA ASP A 11 1.88 2.79 -13.84
C ASP A 11 1.72 2.72 -12.32
N TRP A 12 2.61 1.97 -11.67
CA TRP A 12 2.67 1.88 -10.21
C TRP A 12 3.05 3.23 -9.60
N ARG A 13 2.17 3.77 -8.77
CA ARG A 13 2.41 5.01 -8.01
C ARG A 13 2.63 4.69 -6.54
N THR A 14 3.58 5.38 -5.93
CA THR A 14 3.90 5.20 -4.51
C THR A 14 2.89 5.97 -3.67
N VAL A 15 2.20 5.28 -2.77
CA VAL A 15 1.32 5.91 -1.80
C VAL A 15 2.04 6.16 -0.49
N GLU A 16 2.89 5.25 -0.02
CA GLU A 16 3.64 5.44 1.23
C GLU A 16 5.11 5.03 1.07
N ASN A 17 5.98 5.76 1.75
CA ASN A 17 7.41 5.49 1.82
C ASN A 17 7.80 5.11 3.25
N PHE A 18 8.65 4.10 3.39
CA PHE A 18 9.18 3.62 4.66
C PHE A 18 10.70 3.54 4.57
N TRP A 19 11.36 4.09 5.58
CA TRP A 19 12.82 4.07 5.74
C TRP A 19 13.11 3.66 7.17
N ASN A 20 13.74 2.50 7.36
CA ASN A 20 13.97 1.91 8.68
C ASN A 20 12.70 1.90 9.56
N ALA A 21 11.54 1.63 8.95
CA ALA A 21 10.24 1.74 9.58
C ALA A 21 9.30 0.61 9.14
N ASN A 22 8.56 0.07 10.10
CA ASN A 22 7.49 -0.90 9.85
C ASN A 22 6.16 -0.18 9.70
N GLY A 23 5.25 -0.77 8.93
CA GLY A 23 3.89 -0.26 8.86
C GLY A 23 2.92 -1.20 8.15
N LYS A 24 1.64 -0.97 8.37
CA LYS A 24 0.56 -1.68 7.70
C LYS A 24 -0.37 -0.68 7.03
N ALA A 25 -0.92 -1.06 5.89
CA ALA A 25 -1.97 -0.28 5.26
C ALA A 25 -3.09 -1.18 4.73
N PHE A 26 -4.32 -0.69 4.87
CA PHE A 26 -5.53 -1.36 4.41
C PHE A 26 -6.11 -0.60 3.21
N PHE A 27 -6.49 -1.34 2.18
CA PHE A 27 -7.04 -0.83 0.93
C PHE A 27 -8.30 -1.61 0.58
N LYS A 28 -9.29 -0.97 -0.02
CA LYS A 28 -10.54 -1.63 -0.43
C LYS A 28 -11.00 -1.23 -1.82
N LEU A 29 -10.88 0.05 -2.15
CA LEU A 29 -11.34 0.64 -3.40
C LEU A 29 -10.21 1.37 -4.14
N PRO A 30 -10.37 1.60 -5.46
CA PRO A 30 -11.45 1.12 -6.33
C PRO A 30 -11.24 -0.34 -6.74
N VAL A 31 -12.33 -0.98 -7.16
CA VAL A 31 -12.32 -2.35 -7.67
C VAL A 31 -11.37 -2.46 -8.86
N GLY A 32 -10.55 -3.53 -8.87
CA GLY A 32 -9.58 -3.79 -9.93
C GLY A 32 -8.26 -3.04 -9.77
N ALA A 33 -8.12 -2.12 -8.80
CA ALA A 33 -6.82 -1.56 -8.46
C ALA A 33 -5.89 -2.67 -7.95
N SER A 34 -4.62 -2.60 -8.33
CA SER A 34 -3.59 -3.51 -7.81
C SER A 34 -2.74 -2.79 -6.78
N ILE A 35 -2.40 -3.47 -5.70
CA ILE A 35 -1.55 -2.95 -4.63
C ILE A 35 -0.33 -3.86 -4.45
N LYS A 36 0.80 -3.34 -3.99
CA LYS A 36 1.99 -4.12 -3.65
C LYS A 36 2.93 -3.38 -2.71
N VAL A 37 3.88 -4.10 -2.13
CA VAL A 37 5.08 -3.51 -1.49
C VAL A 37 6.27 -3.65 -2.45
N ARG A 38 7.02 -2.56 -2.63
CA ARG A 38 8.31 -2.53 -3.33
C ARG A 38 9.43 -2.29 -2.31
N TYR A 39 10.32 -3.26 -2.16
CA TYR A 39 11.54 -3.13 -1.35
C TYR A 39 12.73 -2.71 -2.22
N GLY A 40 13.68 -1.99 -1.63
CA GLY A 40 14.94 -1.61 -2.27
C GLY A 40 14.84 -0.46 -3.29
N VAL A 41 15.98 -0.14 -3.91
CA VAL A 41 16.17 0.92 -4.91
C VAL A 41 16.89 0.34 -6.13
N GLY A 42 16.51 0.77 -7.34
CA GLY A 42 17.14 0.31 -8.58
C GLY A 42 16.94 -1.19 -8.84
N PHE A 43 18.00 -1.81 -9.38
CA PHE A 43 18.01 -3.22 -9.82
C PHE A 43 17.89 -4.23 -8.68
N LEU A 44 18.29 -3.87 -7.45
CA LEU A 44 18.21 -4.74 -6.27
C LEU A 44 16.83 -4.73 -5.59
N GLY A 45 15.87 -3.98 -6.14
CA GLY A 45 14.54 -3.98 -5.57
C GLY A 45 13.70 -5.18 -6.00
N PHE A 46 12.84 -5.65 -5.11
CA PHE A 46 11.87 -6.70 -5.38
C PHE A 46 10.46 -6.30 -4.94
N ASP A 47 9.47 -6.94 -5.55
CA ASP A 47 8.05 -6.73 -5.26
C ASP A 47 7.54 -7.84 -4.32
N SER A 48 6.60 -7.49 -3.43
CA SER A 48 5.98 -8.41 -2.49
C SER A 48 4.52 -8.05 -2.26
N GLN A 49 3.74 -9.03 -1.77
CA GLN A 49 2.33 -8.86 -1.37
C GLN A 49 1.44 -8.22 -2.45
N LYS A 50 1.72 -8.54 -3.72
CA LYS A 50 0.93 -8.04 -4.84
C LYS A 50 -0.48 -8.62 -4.76
N GLN A 51 -1.49 -7.75 -4.71
CA GLN A 51 -2.89 -8.11 -4.56
C GLN A 51 -3.77 -7.22 -5.44
N THR A 52 -4.98 -7.68 -5.73
CA THR A 52 -6.01 -6.92 -6.45
C THR A 52 -7.16 -6.62 -5.50
N LEU A 53 -7.67 -5.39 -5.53
CA LEU A 53 -8.83 -4.96 -4.75
C LEU A 53 -10.11 -5.47 -5.39
N ASP A 54 -10.95 -6.14 -4.60
CA ASP A 54 -12.25 -6.67 -5.02
C ASP A 54 -13.43 -5.78 -4.61
N GLY A 55 -13.18 -4.74 -3.80
CA GLY A 55 -14.22 -3.85 -3.25
C GLY A 55 -15.08 -4.47 -2.15
N LEU A 56 -14.95 -5.77 -1.88
CA LEU A 56 -15.72 -6.49 -0.87
C LEU A 56 -15.00 -6.44 0.48
N GLY A 57 -13.71 -6.79 0.48
CA GLY A 57 -12.90 -6.88 1.70
C GLY A 57 -11.71 -5.92 1.69
N TYR A 58 -11.24 -5.57 2.88
CA TYR A 58 -9.95 -4.88 3.00
C TYR A 58 -8.81 -5.82 2.64
N LYS A 59 -7.94 -5.38 1.74
CA LYS A 59 -6.65 -5.99 1.44
C LYS A 59 -5.58 -5.26 2.24
N GLN A 60 -4.69 -6.02 2.86
CA GLN A 60 -3.63 -5.48 3.71
C GLN A 60 -2.28 -5.58 3.02
N LEU A 61 -1.48 -4.52 3.12
CA LEU A 61 -0.04 -4.55 2.91
C LEU A 61 0.68 -4.36 4.24
N SER A 62 1.76 -5.11 4.45
CA SER A 62 2.62 -5.01 5.62
C SER A 62 4.08 -4.81 5.20
N VAL A 63 4.68 -3.74 5.68
CA VAL A 63 6.11 -3.49 5.62
C VAL A 63 6.73 -3.91 6.94
N GLY A 64 7.65 -4.86 6.89
CA GLY A 64 8.45 -5.34 8.03
C GLY A 64 9.92 -4.95 7.89
N THR A 65 10.80 -5.78 8.47
CA THR A 65 12.26 -5.58 8.55
C THR A 65 12.96 -5.34 7.21
N GLY A 66 12.34 -5.66 6.06
CA GLY A 66 12.84 -5.29 4.74
C GLY A 66 12.95 -3.78 4.49
N SER A 67 12.39 -2.92 5.36
CA SER A 67 12.50 -1.46 5.28
C SER A 67 13.87 -0.89 5.64
N ILE A 68 14.84 -1.69 6.09
CA ILE A 68 16.17 -1.22 6.52
C ILE A 68 16.84 -0.35 5.44
N ALA A 69 16.68 -0.71 4.16
CA ALA A 69 17.12 0.13 3.05
C ALA A 69 16.01 1.11 2.63
N ARG A 70 14.90 0.62 2.07
CA ARG A 70 13.72 1.42 1.69
C ARG A 70 12.58 0.48 1.35
N ALA A 71 11.37 0.80 1.77
CA ALA A 71 10.16 0.13 1.30
C ALA A 71 9.12 1.14 0.86
N ARG A 72 8.29 0.75 -0.10
CA ARG A 72 7.23 1.59 -0.69
C ARG A 72 5.96 0.78 -0.82
N MET A 73 4.84 1.31 -0.35
CA MET A 73 3.54 0.79 -0.73
C MET A 73 3.13 1.46 -2.03
N GLN A 74 2.72 0.67 -3.01
CA GLN A 74 2.39 1.15 -4.34
C GLN A 74 1.03 0.66 -4.78
N VAL A 75 0.37 1.49 -5.59
CA VAL A 75 -0.94 1.21 -6.17
C VAL A 75 -0.87 1.44 -7.67
N LYS A 76 -1.56 0.60 -8.43
CA LYS A 76 -1.77 0.72 -9.87
C LYS A 76 -3.28 0.74 -10.14
N VAL A 77 -3.74 1.73 -10.89
CA VAL A 77 -5.15 1.90 -11.28
C VAL A 77 -5.27 1.97 -12.80
N SER A 78 -6.39 1.50 -13.34
CA SER A 78 -6.71 1.60 -14.77
C SER A 78 -7.22 2.98 -15.17
N GLN A 79 -7.81 3.72 -14.24
CA GLN A 79 -8.33 5.06 -14.43
C GLN A 79 -7.86 5.97 -13.30
N THR A 80 -7.53 7.22 -13.62
CA THR A 80 -7.05 8.18 -12.63
C THR A 80 -8.14 8.43 -11.61
N THR A 81 -7.84 8.18 -10.34
CA THR A 81 -8.86 8.13 -9.30
C THR A 81 -8.26 8.34 -7.92
N ASP A 82 -9.11 8.67 -6.96
CA ASP A 82 -8.70 8.86 -5.58
C ASP A 82 -8.72 7.52 -4.84
N ILE A 83 -7.59 7.18 -4.21
CA ILE A 83 -7.47 6.01 -3.34
C ILE A 83 -7.54 6.48 -1.90
N THR A 84 -8.51 5.95 -1.15
CA THR A 84 -8.58 6.07 0.30
C THR A 84 -8.04 4.79 0.93
N TYR A 85 -7.16 4.94 1.92
CA TYR A 85 -6.52 3.85 2.63
C TYR A 85 -6.20 4.25 4.05
N ASP A 86 -6.09 3.27 4.92
CA ASP A 86 -5.79 3.48 6.33
C ASP A 86 -4.41 2.90 6.65
N VAL A 87 -3.49 3.74 7.11
CA VAL A 87 -2.09 3.38 7.36
C VAL A 87 -1.69 3.53 8.83
N TYR A 88 -0.94 2.56 9.32
CA TYR A 88 -0.40 2.48 10.68
C TYR A 88 1.11 2.33 10.60
N GLY A 89 1.85 3.23 11.25
CA GLY A 89 3.29 3.08 11.45
C GLY A 89 3.59 2.30 12.73
N GLY A 90 4.79 1.72 12.83
CA GLY A 90 5.31 1.20 14.11
C GLY A 90 5.06 -0.28 14.39
N GLY A 91 4.83 -1.11 13.38
CA GLY A 91 4.71 -2.57 13.57
C GLY A 91 3.47 -3.01 14.35
N VAL A 92 2.44 -2.16 14.38
CA VAL A 92 1.22 -2.41 15.16
C VAL A 92 0.52 -3.68 14.66
N ALA A 93 0.10 -4.53 15.61
CA ALA A 93 -0.65 -5.75 15.35
C ALA A 93 -2.13 -5.45 15.01
N VAL A 94 -2.37 -4.65 13.97
CA VAL A 94 -3.72 -4.40 13.44
C VAL A 94 -4.03 -5.41 12.33
N SER A 95 -5.22 -6.00 12.35
CA SER A 95 -5.73 -6.96 11.35
C SER A 95 -6.87 -6.40 10.49
N THR A 96 -7.50 -5.32 10.93
CA THR A 96 -8.61 -4.62 10.25
C THR A 96 -8.50 -3.13 10.53
N PRO A 97 -8.90 -2.25 9.59
CA PRO A 97 -8.90 -0.82 9.86
C PRO A 97 -9.83 -0.47 11.04
N GLU A 98 -9.39 0.44 11.90
CA GLU A 98 -10.18 0.89 13.06
C GLU A 98 -11.43 1.68 12.63
N ILE A 99 -11.36 2.36 11.49
CA ILE A 99 -12.44 3.17 10.93
C ILE A 99 -12.79 2.61 9.55
N PRO A 100 -14.07 2.31 9.27
CA PRO A 100 -14.49 1.85 7.95
C PRO A 100 -14.46 2.99 6.93
N PHE A 101 -14.07 2.67 5.69
CA PHE A 101 -14.02 3.59 4.55
C PHE A 101 -14.28 2.88 3.22
#